data_AF-A0A9P7JFN9-F1
#
_entry.id   AF-A0A9P7JFN9-F1
#
_cell.length_a   1.000
_cell.length_b   1.000
_cell.length_c   1.000
_cell.angle_alpha   90.00
_cell.angle_beta   90.00
_cell.angle_gamma   90.00
#
_symmetry.space_group_name_H-M   'P 1'
#
loop_
_entity.id
_entity.type
_entity.pdbx_description
1 polymer ?
#
loop_
_entity_poly.entity_id
_entity_poly.type
_entity_poly.pdbx_seq_one_letter_code
_entity_poly.pdbx_strand_id
1 'polypeptide(L)' 'KVSVVNVNGITVRHPCCTVYNCHIPLSNNHHQFCPTYTNQNNECTIIECTLPITGGCHTC' A
#
# COMPACT_ATOMS: atom_id res chain seq x y z
N LYS A 1 15.17 2.12 38.11
CA LYS A 1 13.89 2.55 37.50
C LYS A 1 14.05 2.42 35.99
N VAL A 2 13.59 1.30 35.42
CA VAL A 2 13.65 1.07 33.97
C VAL A 2 12.46 1.80 33.35
N SER A 3 12.72 2.70 32.42
CA SER A 3 11.67 3.35 31.62
C SER A 3 11.68 2.70 30.26
N VAL A 4 10.64 1.92 29.95
CA VAL A 4 10.34 1.46 28.59
C VAL A 4 9.66 2.62 27.87
N VAL A 5 10.32 3.13 26.84
CA VAL A 5 9.68 4.03 25.87
C VAL A 5 9.11 3.15 24.77
N ASN A 6 7.79 2.96 24.76
CA ASN A 6 7.11 2.43 23.59
C ASN A 6 6.98 3.57 22.57
N VAL A 7 7.95 3.66 21.65
CA VAL A 7 7.79 4.50 20.48
C VAL A 7 6.78 3.79 19.57
N ASN A 8 5.48 4.02 19.79
CA ASN A 8 4.50 3.84 18.73
C ASN A 8 4.72 4.97 17.71
N GLY A 9 5.84 4.89 17.00
CA GLY A 9 6.23 5.76 15.89
C GLY A 9 5.42 5.48 14.63
N ILE A 10 4.20 4.95 14.76
CA ILE A 10 3.22 5.00 13.70
C ILE A 10 2.62 6.40 13.74
N THR A 11 3.35 7.33 13.12
CA THR A 11 2.65 8.39 12.41
C THR A 11 1.80 7.68 11.38
N VAL A 12 0.57 7.30 11.73
CA VAL A 12 -0.44 6.90 10.76
C VAL A 12 -0.80 8.17 10.01
N ARG A 13 0.13 8.66 9.18
CA ARG A 13 -0.25 9.48 8.03
C ARG A 13 -1.29 8.64 7.33
N HIS A 14 -2.45 9.23 7.07
CA HIS A 14 -3.51 8.62 6.27
C HIS A 14 -2.86 7.78 5.19
N PRO A 15 -3.08 6.45 5.17
CA PRO A 15 -2.36 5.61 4.24
C PRO A 15 -2.69 6.14 2.84
N CYS A 16 -1.63 6.54 2.15
CA CYS A 16 -1.67 7.09 0.82
C CYS A 16 -1.39 5.95 -0.17
N CYS A 17 -1.67 6.21 -1.44
CA CYS A 17 -1.33 5.28 -2.51
C CYS A 17 0.13 4.82 -2.41
N THR A 18 0.38 3.52 -2.65
CA THR A 18 1.73 2.95 -2.71
C THR A 18 2.54 3.38 -3.95
N VAL A 19 1.88 4.06 -4.90
CA VAL A 19 2.53 4.57 -6.12
C VAL A 19 3.51 5.67 -5.78
N TYR A 20 4.73 5.56 -6.31
CA TYR A 20 5.74 6.60 -6.16
C TYR A 20 5.20 7.96 -6.64
N ASN A 21 5.34 8.98 -5.81
CA ASN A 21 4.84 10.34 -6.06
C ASN A 21 3.30 10.50 -6.08
N CYS A 22 2.53 9.50 -5.65
CA CYS A 22 1.09 9.62 -5.49
C CYS A 22 0.72 10.02 -4.06
N HIS A 23 0.14 11.21 -3.90
CA HIS A 23 -0.29 11.76 -2.61
C HIS A 23 -1.80 11.60 -2.37
N ILE A 24 -2.47 10.78 -3.19
CA ILE A 24 -3.91 10.57 -3.11
C ILE A 24 -4.21 9.62 -1.94
N PRO A 25 -5.14 10.00 -1.03
CA PRO A 25 -5.53 9.12 0.06
C PRO A 25 -6.25 7.88 -0.47
N LEU A 26 -6.11 6.77 0.23
CA LEU A 26 -6.80 5.54 -0.10
C LEU A 26 -8.29 5.66 0.20
N SER A 27 -9.15 5.12 -0.67
CA SER A 27 -10.60 5.03 -0.38
C SER A 27 -10.93 4.11 0.79
N ASN A 28 -10.04 3.15 1.07
CA ASN A 28 -10.17 2.22 2.18
C ASN A 28 -8.77 1.90 2.70
N ASN A 29 -8.61 1.79 4.02
CA ASN A 29 -7.37 1.37 4.67
C ASN A 29 -6.95 -0.06 4.26
N HIS A 30 -7.87 -0.84 3.68
CA HIS A 30 -7.59 -2.19 3.17
C HIS A 30 -7.05 -2.20 1.72
N HIS A 31 -7.08 -1.07 1.01
CA HIS A 31 -6.51 -0.97 -0.34
C HIS A 31 -5.06 -0.48 -0.28
N GLN A 32 -4.22 -1.00 -1.17
CA GLN A 32 -2.83 -0.54 -1.31
C GLN A 32 -2.68 0.63 -2.28
N PHE A 33 -3.68 0.80 -3.16
CA PHE A 33 -3.74 1.84 -4.19
C PHE A 33 -4.98 2.72 -4.06
N CYS A 34 -4.86 4.00 -4.44
CA CYS A 34 -5.96 4.96 -4.42
C CYS A 34 -6.96 4.67 -5.55
N PRO A 35 -8.15 5.30 -5.57
CA PRO A 35 -9.16 5.04 -6.61
C PRO A 35 -8.65 5.30 -8.05
N THR A 36 -7.60 6.09 -8.22
CA THR A 36 -6.94 6.33 -9.52
C THR A 36 -6.06 5.16 -9.98
N TYR A 37 -5.50 4.40 -9.04
CA TYR A 37 -4.59 3.28 -9.29
C TYR A 37 -5.19 1.93 -8.89
N THR A 38 -6.52 1.81 -8.86
CA THR A 38 -7.19 0.53 -8.54
C THR A 38 -6.86 -0.57 -9.54
N ASN A 39 -6.48 -0.22 -10.76
CA ASN A 39 -6.03 -1.18 -11.76
C ASN A 39 -4.74 -1.89 -11.31
N GLN A 40 -3.87 -1.21 -10.56
CA GLN A 40 -2.64 -1.80 -10.02
C GLN A 40 -2.90 -2.81 -8.91
N ASN A 41 -4.08 -2.82 -8.28
CA ASN A 41 -4.47 -3.94 -7.40
C ASN A 41 -4.62 -5.25 -8.20
N ASN A 42 -4.85 -5.17 -9.51
CA ASN A 42 -4.98 -6.34 -10.38
C ASN A 42 -3.69 -6.67 -11.13
N GLU A 43 -2.64 -5.87 -10.97
CA GLU A 43 -1.35 -6.04 -11.64
C GLU A 43 -0.31 -6.54 -10.64
N CYS A 44 0.66 -7.31 -11.13
CA CYS A 44 1.72 -7.84 -10.30
C CYS A 44 2.51 -6.70 -9.61
N THR A 45 2.78 -6.84 -8.31
CA THR A 45 3.57 -5.87 -7.55
C THR A 45 5.05 -5.78 -7.98
N ILE A 46 5.50 -6.67 -8.87
CA ILE A 46 6.86 -6.70 -9.39
C ILE A 46 7.03 -5.55 -10.39
N ILE A 47 8.01 -4.67 -10.12
CA ILE A 47 8.40 -3.61 -11.04
C ILE A 47 8.83 -4.26 -12.37
N GLU A 48 8.29 -3.79 -13.50
CA GLU A 48 8.40 -4.36 -14.86
C GLU A 48 7.51 -5.58 -15.17
N CYS A 49 6.61 -6.00 -14.26
CA CYS A 49 5.66 -7.06 -14.55
C CYS A 49 4.26 -6.50 -14.82
N THR A 50 3.77 -6.67 -16.05
CA THR A 50 2.40 -6.28 -16.46
C THR A 50 1.42 -7.45 -16.44
N LEU A 51 1.81 -8.58 -15.83
CA LEU A 51 0.92 -9.73 -15.72
C LEU A 51 -0.13 -9.49 -14.63
N PRO A 52 -1.36 -10.00 -14.83
CA PRO A 52 -2.39 -9.93 -13.82
C PRO A 52 -2.00 -10.75 -12.58
N ILE A 53 -2.44 -10.33 -11.41
CA ILE A 53 -2.24 -11.11 -10.18
C ILE A 53 -2.98 -12.45 -10.23
N THR A 54 -2.35 -13.49 -9.70
CA THR A 54 -3.02 -14.78 -9.49
C THR A 54 -3.78 -14.72 -8.16
N GLY A 55 -5.07 -15.08 -8.19
CA GLY A 55 -6.02 -14.84 -7.10
C GLY A 55 -5.49 -15.21 -5.70
N GLY A 56 -5.45 -14.20 -4.81
CA GLY A 56 -4.98 -14.33 -3.42
C GLY A 56 -3.53 -13.90 -3.20
N CYS A 57 -2.74 -13.73 -4.27
CA CYS A 57 -1.38 -13.20 -4.22
C CYS A 57 -1.33 -11.82 -4.89
N HIS A 58 -0.40 -10.96 -4.46
CA HIS A 58 -0.08 -9.70 -5.16
C HIS A 58 0.98 -9.90 -6.24
N THR A 59 1.26 -11.16 -6.58
CA THR A 59 2.21 -11.58 -7.61
C THR A 59 1.47 -12.40 -8.67
N CYS A 60 1.92 -12.27 -9.92
CA CYS A 60 1.50 -13.13 -11.02
C CYS A 60 1.93 -14.59 -10.76
#